data_AF-A0A974CV09-F1
#
_entry.id   AF-A0A974CV09-F1
#
_cell.length_a   1.000
_cell.length_b   1.000
_cell.length_c   1.000
_cell.angle_alpha   90.00
_cell.angle_beta   90.00
_cell.angle_gamma   90.00
#
_symmetry.space_group_name_H-M   'P 1'
#
loop_
_entity.id
_entity.type
_entity.pdbx_description
1 polymer ?
#
loop_
_entity_poly.entity_id
_entity_poly.type
_entity_poly.pdbx_seq_one_letter_code
_entity_poly.pdbx_strand_id
1 'polypeptide(L)'
;MPCRNTALPDPTLALLGGPGGVVDSVESRTLLQLLMFYARKLTVLRWNRPATPTMEEWKDLVNNALPYYKAVYMSRGCTVKFIAIWMVWVLNSNTNSPNVF
;
A
#
# COMPACT_ATOMS: atom_id res chain seq x y z
N MET A 1 39.49 -6.98 19.14
CA MET A 1 38.36 -6.65 18.24
C MET A 1 37.07 -6.75 19.03
N PRO A 2 36.33 -5.65 19.29
CA PRO A 2 35.14 -5.69 20.12
C PRO A 2 33.85 -5.83 19.31
N CYS A 3 32.85 -6.42 19.97
CA CYS A 3 31.53 -6.80 19.49
C CYS A 3 30.71 -5.63 18.94
N ARG A 4 29.99 -5.86 17.83
CA ARG A 4 29.09 -4.89 17.21
C ARG A 4 27.71 -4.99 17.87
N ASN A 5 27.36 -3.98 18.67
CA ASN A 5 26.06 -3.83 19.32
C ASN A 5 24.94 -3.69 18.28
N THR A 6 23.91 -4.52 18.41
CA THR A 6 22.62 -4.40 17.72
C THR A 6 21.79 -3.30 18.39
N ALA A 7 21.78 -2.11 17.81
CA ALA A 7 20.84 -1.05 18.19
C ALA A 7 19.46 -1.33 17.56
N LEU A 8 18.41 -1.29 18.39
CA LEU A 8 17.01 -1.34 17.97
C LEU A 8 16.72 -0.17 17.00
N PRO A 9 15.95 -0.37 15.90
CA PRO A 9 15.62 0.72 15.00
C PRO A 9 14.67 1.71 15.69
N ASP A 10 15.14 2.95 15.84
CA ASP A 10 14.39 4.10 16.35
C ASP A 10 13.20 4.39 15.43
N PRO A 11 11.95 4.39 15.93
CA PRO A 11 10.75 4.66 15.13
C PRO A 11 10.73 6.07 14.52
N THR A 12 11.57 6.99 15.00
CA THR A 12 11.73 8.34 14.46
C THR A 12 12.38 8.34 13.06
N LEU A 13 13.25 7.37 12.76
CA LEU A 13 13.90 7.23 11.46
C LEU A 13 12.95 6.74 10.35
N ALA A 14 11.90 6.00 10.73
CA ALA A 14 10.87 5.55 9.79
C ALA A 14 9.95 6.71 9.32
N LEU A 15 9.77 7.74 10.16
CA LEU A 15 8.93 8.90 9.85
C LEU A 15 9.64 9.95 8.98
N LEU A 16 10.98 10.04 9.03
CA LEU A 16 11.78 11.05 8.33
C LEU A 16 12.45 10.57 7.03
N GLY A 17 12.04 9.41 6.51
CA GLY A 17 12.58 8.88 5.25
C GLY A 17 14.05 8.47 5.37
N GLY A 18 14.46 7.96 6.53
CA GLY A 18 15.76 7.30 6.67
C GLY A 18 15.81 6.03 5.79
N PRO A 19 16.94 5.75 5.12
CA PRO A 19 17.09 4.58 4.24
C PRO A 19 17.28 3.33 5.11
N GLY A 20 16.21 2.90 5.78
CA GLY A 20 16.24 1.88 6.83
C GLY A 20 15.08 0.91 6.75
N GLY A 21 14.52 0.73 5.55
CA GLY A 21 13.46 -0.23 5.27
C GLY A 21 13.34 -0.35 3.76
N VAL A 22 14.05 -1.32 3.20
CA VAL A 22 14.13 -1.62 1.77
C VAL A 22 12.73 -1.87 1.20
N VAL A 23 12.10 -0.79 0.72
CA VAL A 23 11.14 -0.79 -0.37
C VAL A 23 11.96 -0.55 -1.64
N ASP A 24 12.83 -1.51 -1.98
CA ASP A 24 13.87 -1.30 -3.03
C ASP A 24 13.31 -1.37 -4.44
N SER A 25 12.09 -1.87 -4.64
CA SER A 25 11.48 -1.90 -5.97
C SER A 25 10.59 -0.70 -6.23
N VAL A 26 10.65 -0.17 -7.46
CA VAL A 26 9.81 0.94 -7.94
C VAL A 26 8.33 0.59 -7.79
N GLU A 27 7.99 -0.68 -7.97
CA GLU A 27 6.65 -1.24 -7.85
C GLU A 27 6.13 -1.17 -6.42
N SER A 28 6.97 -1.50 -5.43
CA SER A 28 6.58 -1.44 -4.02
C SER A 28 6.39 0.01 -3.56
N ARG A 29 7.23 0.94 -4.05
CA ARG A 29 7.02 2.39 -3.81
C ARG A 29 5.74 2.89 -4.45
N THR A 30 5.46 2.44 -5.68
CA THR A 30 4.23 2.79 -6.41
C THR A 30 3.00 2.29 -5.65
N LEU A 31 3.02 1.03 -5.18
CA LEU A 31 1.96 0.48 -4.35
C LEU A 31 1.75 1.31 -3.09
N LEU A 32 2.82 1.61 -2.35
CA LEU A 32 2.73 2.40 -1.11
C LEU A 32 2.12 3.79 -1.36
N GLN A 33 2.52 4.47 -2.44
CA GLN A 33 1.96 5.77 -2.81
C GLN A 33 0.46 5.68 -3.14
N LEU A 34 0.04 4.65 -3.88
CA LEU A 34 -1.37 4.39 -4.19
C LEU A 34 -2.18 4.14 -2.92
N LEU A 35 -1.65 3.31 -2.00
CA LEU A 35 -2.26 3.01 -0.72
C LEU A 35 -2.43 4.26 0.16
N MET A 36 -1.38 5.08 0.25
CA MET A 36 -1.43 6.37 0.96
C MET A 36 -2.43 7.34 0.33
N PHE A 37 -2.53 7.36 -1.01
CA PHE A 37 -3.54 8.17 -1.70
C PHE A 37 -4.95 7.78 -1.28
N TYR A 38 -5.27 6.47 -1.22
CA TYR A 38 -6.57 6.00 -0.77
C TYR A 38 -6.85 6.27 0.71
N ALA A 39 -5.83 6.21 1.56
CA ALA A 39 -5.97 6.58 2.97
C ALA A 39 -6.36 8.06 3.11
N ARG A 40 -5.64 8.96 2.42
CA ARG A 40 -5.96 10.40 2.40
C ARG A 40 -7.34 10.66 1.82
N LYS A 41 -7.71 9.98 0.73
CA LYS A 41 -9.03 10.08 0.13
C LYS A 41 -10.12 9.71 1.13
N LEU A 42 -9.94 8.63 1.88
CA LEU A 42 -10.91 8.21 2.90
C LEU A 42 -11.04 9.25 4.02
N THR A 43 -9.92 9.79 4.52
CA THR A 43 -9.93 10.88 5.51
C THR A 43 -10.72 12.09 5.02
N VAL A 44 -10.49 12.51 3.77
CA VAL A 44 -11.22 13.64 3.17
C VAL A 44 -12.71 13.32 3.01
N LEU A 45 -13.07 12.12 2.55
CA LEU A 45 -14.48 11.71 2.40
C LEU A 45 -15.23 11.65 3.73
N ARG A 46 -14.52 11.42 4.84
CA ARG A 46 -15.09 11.32 6.19
C ARG A 46 -14.83 12.55 7.05
N TRP A 47 -14.26 13.60 6.50
CA TRP A 47 -13.88 14.81 7.23
C TRP A 47 -15.04 15.48 7.99
N ASN A 48 -16.27 15.34 7.48
CA ASN A 48 -17.47 15.90 8.10
C ASN A 48 -18.19 14.92 9.06
N ARG A 49 -17.59 13.76 9.38
CA ARG A 49 -18.16 12.78 10.30
C ARG A 49 -17.34 12.75 11.60
N PRO A 50 -17.98 12.57 12.76
CA PRO A 50 -17.28 12.47 14.04
C PRO A 50 -16.51 11.14 14.19
N ALA A 51 -16.78 10.15 13.35
CA ALA A 51 -16.14 8.84 13.40
C ALA A 51 -14.86 8.81 12.56
N THR A 52 -13.76 8.37 13.19
CA THR A 52 -12.49 8.10 12.51
C THR A 52 -12.69 7.00 11.46
N PRO A 53 -12.13 7.14 10.25
CA PRO A 53 -12.19 6.08 9.26
C PRO A 53 -11.55 4.79 9.76
N THR A 54 -12.19 3.66 9.49
CA THR A 54 -11.66 2.36 9.93
C THR A 54 -10.73 1.74 8.89
N MET A 55 -9.95 0.76 9.34
CA MET A 55 -9.06 0.00 8.47
C MET A 55 -9.84 -0.81 7.42
N GLU A 56 -11.02 -1.32 7.80
CA GLU A 56 -11.94 -2.05 6.93
C GLU A 56 -12.48 -1.14 5.81
N GLU A 57 -12.94 0.06 6.16
CA GLU A 57 -13.43 1.04 5.16
C GLU A 57 -12.33 1.42 4.16
N TRP A 58 -11.08 1.51 4.60
CA TRP A 58 -9.94 1.76 3.73
C TRP A 58 -9.64 0.60 2.80
N LYS A 59 -9.64 -0.63 3.32
CA LYS A 59 -9.47 -1.85 2.50
C LYS A 59 -10.56 -1.97 1.45
N ASP A 60 -11.82 -1.76 1.82
CA ASP A 60 -12.95 -1.81 0.91
C ASP A 60 -12.81 -0.76 -0.20
N LEU A 61 -12.37 0.45 0.15
CA LEU A 61 -12.14 1.52 -0.83
C LEU A 61 -11.06 1.14 -1.85
N VAL A 62 -9.95 0.55 -1.40
CA VAL A 62 -8.86 0.09 -2.28
C VAL A 62 -9.32 -1.10 -3.14
N ASN A 63 -9.98 -2.08 -2.54
CA ASN A 63 -10.47 -3.29 -3.22
C ASN A 63 -11.51 -2.97 -4.29
N ASN A 64 -12.42 -2.02 -4.03
CA ASN A 64 -13.39 -1.54 -5.01
C ASN A 64 -12.72 -0.83 -6.20
N ALA A 65 -11.54 -0.22 -6.01
CA ALA A 65 -10.81 0.45 -7.08
C ALA A 65 -9.97 -0.51 -7.94
N LEU A 66 -9.65 -1.68 -7.40
CA LEU A 66 -8.68 -2.61 -7.97
C LEU A 66 -9.07 -3.19 -9.35
N PRO A 67 -10.36 -3.52 -9.62
CA PRO A 67 -10.79 -3.93 -10.97
C PRO A 67 -10.53 -2.87 -12.05
N TYR A 68 -10.64 -1.59 -11.70
CA TYR A 68 -10.37 -0.50 -12.65
C TYR A 68 -8.89 -0.41 -13.00
N TYR A 69 -8.00 -0.56 -12.01
CA TYR A 69 -6.57 -0.66 -12.29
C TYR A 69 -6.26 -1.87 -13.16
N LYS A 70 -6.83 -3.05 -12.85
CA LYS A 70 -6.67 -4.26 -13.67
C LYS A 70 -7.05 -4.00 -15.12
N ALA A 71 -8.24 -3.44 -15.36
CA ALA A 71 -8.74 -3.12 -16.70
C ALA A 71 -7.83 -2.13 -17.45
N VAL A 72 -7.39 -1.05 -16.80
CA VAL A 72 -6.50 -0.05 -17.42
C VAL A 72 -5.17 -0.66 -17.81
N TYR A 73 -4.52 -1.42 -16.92
CA TYR A 73 -3.24 -2.05 -17.22
C TYR A 73 -3.36 -3.12 -18.31
N MET A 74 -4.44 -3.91 -18.32
CA MET A 74 -4.73 -4.90 -19.36
C MET A 74 -4.95 -4.23 -20.73
N SER A 75 -5.75 -3.16 -20.79
CA SER A 75 -6.00 -2.42 -22.04
C SER A 75 -4.73 -1.84 -22.67
N ARG A 76 -3.69 -1.60 -21.86
CA ARG A 76 -2.39 -1.09 -22.28
C ARG A 76 -1.35 -2.19 -22.55
N GLY A 77 -1.75 -3.47 -22.50
CA GLY A 77 -0.82 -4.60 -22.61
C GLY A 77 0.21 -4.68 -21.47
N CYS A 78 -0.02 -3.98 -20.36
CA CYS A 78 0.92 -3.83 -19.24
C CYS A 78 0.58 -4.75 -18.06
N THR A 79 0.04 -5.94 -18.32
CA THR A 79 -0.41 -6.90 -17.29
C THR A 79 0.70 -7.29 -16.32
N VAL A 80 1.95 -7.43 -16.79
CA VAL A 80 3.11 -7.75 -15.94
C VAL A 80 3.36 -6.65 -14.91
N LYS A 81 3.20 -5.37 -15.29
CA LYS A 81 3.35 -4.23 -14.36
C LYS A 81 2.24 -4.22 -13.31
N PHE A 82 1.00 -4.55 -13.69
CA PHE A 82 -0.09 -4.68 -12.74
C PHE A 82 0.21 -5.74 -11.69
N ILE A 83 0.66 -6.92 -12.13
CA ILE A 83 1.04 -8.02 -11.24
C ILE A 83 2.16 -7.55 -10.30
N ALA A 84 3.24 -6.97 -10.83
CA ALA A 84 4.39 -6.56 -10.04
C ALA A 84 4.04 -5.50 -8.96
N ILE A 85 3.09 -4.60 -9.25
CA ILE A 85 2.63 -3.58 -8.29
C ILE A 85 1.62 -4.13 -7.29
N TRP A 86 0.60 -4.86 -7.74
CA TRP A 86 -0.58 -5.17 -6.92
C TRP A 86 -0.58 -6.56 -6.30
N MET A 87 0.27 -7.50 -6.76
CA MET A 87 0.22 -8.88 -6.30
C MET A 87 0.46 -9.02 -4.78
N VAL A 88 1.33 -8.19 -4.19
CA VAL A 88 1.55 -8.16 -2.73
C VAL A 88 0.30 -7.77 -1.95
N TRP A 89 -0.52 -6.86 -2.50
CA TRP A 89 -1.78 -6.47 -1.87
C TRP A 89 -2.84 -7.56 -2.00
N VAL A 90 -2.95 -8.20 -3.17
CA VAL A 90 -4.01 -9.18 -3.44
C VAL A 90 -3.76 -10.51 -2.74
N LEU A 91 -2.51 -10.96 -2.61
CA LEU A 91 -2.17 -12.24 -1.99
C LEU A 91 -2.08 -12.18 -0.46
N ASN A 92 -2.15 -11.00 0.14
CA ASN A 92 -2.04 -10.84 1.58
C ASN A 92 -3.38 -11.14 2.25
N SER A 93 -3.39 -12.14 3.16
CA SER A 93 -4.59 -12.61 3.86
C SER A 93 -5.37 -11.52 4.60
N ASN A 94 -4.69 -10.46 5.03
CA ASN A 94 -5.32 -9.35 5.75
C ASN A 94 -6.00 -8.33 4.81
N THR A 95 -5.64 -8.33 3.53
CA THR A 95 -6.14 -7.39 2.51
C THR A 95 -6.82 -8.10 1.34
N ASN A 96 -6.87 -9.44 1.39
CA ASN A 96 -7.45 -10.32 0.39
C ASN A 96 -8.75 -9.73 -0.14
N SER A 97 -8.74 -9.44 -1.44
CA SER A 97 -9.93 -9.04 -2.16
C SER A 97 -10.43 -10.27 -2.91
N PRO A 98 -11.47 -10.97 -2.41
CA PRO A 98 -12.15 -11.95 -3.25
C PRO A 98 -12.61 -11.22 -4.52
N ASN A 99 -12.45 -11.84 -5.69
CA ASN A 99 -12.88 -11.34 -7.01
C ASN A 99 -11.89 -10.48 -7.82
N VAL A 100 -10.59 -10.41 -7.47
CA VAL A 100 -9.60 -9.67 -8.29
C VAL A 100 -8.91 -10.56 -9.33
N PHE A 101 -8.90 -11.87 -9.13
CA PHE A 101 -8.39 -12.85 -10.10
C PHE A 101 -9.54 -13.59 -10.76
#